data_AF-A0A9D0Q3R4-F1
#
_entry.id   AF-A0A9D0Q3R4-F1
#
_cell.length_a   1.000
_cell.length_b   1.000
_cell.length_c   1.000
_cell.angle_alpha   90.00
_cell.angle_beta   90.00
_cell.angle_gamma   90.00
#
_symmetry.space_group_name_H-M   'P 1'
#
loop_
_entity.id
_entity.type
_entity.pdbx_description
1 polymer ?
#
loop_
_entity_poly.entity_id
_entity_poly.type
_entity_poly.pdbx_seq_one_letter_code
_entity_poly.pdbx_strand_id
1 'polypeptide(L)'
;MSHIDSFRHEIVGMFGSIPIYHPLEKIKGDFVCDSSQLLLGGGSGEHPALIIKRPIAAVACFLDNVLEPLRSDDIKAKSHPLKHCLEDWEYVIDKHLTWDYVVHLEFSEWSIQTYHDFYQLCLSTVLPNPYLEQEQSIEEWLILGFGEFIFFAMPELAAKIMDQLNRPYQHFHHMHYNNILLIPKNMPVYANGGNAFTFVNKRKSKKSRYTSFKHLKEHL
;
A
#
# COMPACT_ATOMS: atom_id res chain seq x y z
N MET A 1 26.46 2.50 4.49
CA MET A 1 25.32 3.34 4.08
C MET A 1 24.34 2.42 3.39
N SER A 2 23.05 2.57 3.66
CA SER A 2 22.04 1.70 3.08
C SER A 2 21.83 2.05 1.62
N HIS A 3 21.52 1.08 0.74
CA HIS A 3 21.20 1.38 -0.67
C HIS A 3 20.05 2.41 -0.76
N ILE A 4 19.10 2.37 0.19
CA ILE A 4 17.99 3.33 0.27
C ILE A 4 18.45 4.80 0.39
N ASP A 5 19.60 5.05 1.03
CA ASP A 5 20.12 6.40 1.24
C ASP A 5 20.59 7.06 -0.06
N SER A 6 20.80 6.27 -1.12
CA SER A 6 21.35 6.73 -2.40
C SER A 6 20.34 7.37 -3.35
N PHE A 7 19.04 7.27 -3.05
CA PHE A 7 17.96 7.78 -3.90
C PHE A 7 16.85 8.43 -3.09
N ARG A 8 16.06 9.29 -3.74
CA ARG A 8 14.94 9.99 -3.13
C ARG A 8 13.80 9.05 -2.80
N HIS A 9 13.44 9.01 -1.52
CA HIS A 9 12.35 8.19 -1.01
C HIS A 9 11.65 8.87 0.16
N GLU A 10 10.38 8.53 0.38
CA GLU A 10 9.64 8.91 1.59
C GLU A 10 9.32 7.67 2.41
N ILE A 11 9.31 7.82 3.73
CA ILE A 11 8.83 6.76 4.62
C ILE A 11 7.30 6.84 4.73
N VAL A 12 6.64 5.70 4.56
CA VAL A 12 5.17 5.59 4.53
C VAL A 12 4.61 4.75 5.69
N GLY A 13 5.46 4.07 6.44
CA GLY A 13 5.02 3.32 7.60
C GLY A 13 6.11 2.45 8.21
N MET A 14 5.72 1.72 9.25
CA MET A 14 6.55 0.73 9.92
C MET A 14 5.80 -0.60 9.97
N PHE A 15 6.42 -1.67 9.48
CA PHE A 15 5.96 -3.04 9.66
C PHE A 15 6.76 -3.67 10.81
N GLY A 16 6.16 -3.72 11.99
CA GLY A 16 6.90 -4.01 13.21
C GLY A 16 8.07 -3.02 13.38
N SER A 17 9.29 -3.53 13.40
CA SER A 17 10.52 -2.72 13.46
C SER A 17 11.07 -2.31 12.10
N ILE A 18 10.51 -2.79 10.98
CA ILE A 18 11.07 -2.60 9.64
C ILE A 18 10.36 -1.43 8.94
N PRO A 19 11.09 -0.42 8.45
CA PRO A 19 10.49 0.71 7.76
C PRO A 19 9.98 0.33 6.37
N ILE A 20 8.89 1.00 5.95
CA ILE A 20 8.35 0.92 4.59
C ILE A 20 8.57 2.26 3.91
N TYR A 21 9.10 2.20 2.70
CA TYR A 21 9.43 3.35 1.87
C TYR A 21 8.64 3.34 0.56
N HIS A 22 8.37 4.55 0.07
CA HIS A 22 7.89 4.81 -1.28
C HIS A 22 8.97 5.56 -2.06
N PRO A 23 9.52 4.99 -3.14
CA PRO A 23 10.47 5.68 -4.00
C PRO A 23 9.84 6.90 -4.66
N LEU A 24 10.62 7.98 -4.78
CA LEU A 24 10.21 9.19 -5.50
C LEU A 24 10.89 9.31 -6.86
N GLU A 25 11.75 8.35 -7.20
CA GLU A 25 12.46 8.25 -8.46
C GLU A 25 12.75 6.79 -8.80
N LYS A 26 13.22 6.55 -10.03
CA LYS A 26 13.60 5.22 -10.48
C LYS A 26 14.95 4.82 -9.89
N ILE A 27 14.98 3.68 -9.24
CA ILE A 27 16.14 3.09 -8.58
C ILE A 27 16.76 2.04 -9.51
N LYS A 28 18.09 2.01 -9.53
CA LYS A 28 18.88 0.99 -10.23
C LYS A 28 20.05 0.60 -9.32
N GLY A 29 20.31 -0.69 -9.18
CA GLY A 29 21.41 -1.20 -8.36
C GLY A 29 21.10 -2.58 -7.83
N ASP A 30 21.34 -2.77 -6.54
CA ASP A 30 21.14 -4.03 -5.79
C ASP A 30 19.68 -4.51 -5.89
N PHE A 31 18.75 -3.58 -6.12
CA PHE A 31 17.41 -3.87 -6.60
C PHE A 31 16.93 -2.80 -7.59
N VAL A 32 15.89 -3.13 -8.35
CA VAL A 32 15.25 -2.21 -9.30
C VAL A 32 13.85 -1.91 -8.81
N CYS A 33 13.56 -0.63 -8.61
CA CYS A 33 12.26 -0.19 -8.11
C CYS A 33 11.95 1.22 -8.64
N ASP A 34 10.68 1.62 -8.69
CA ASP A 34 10.28 2.99 -9.06
C ASP A 34 9.10 3.50 -8.22
N SER A 35 8.64 4.72 -8.53
CA SER A 35 7.58 5.42 -7.80
C SER A 35 6.17 4.83 -7.99
N SER A 36 6.04 3.65 -8.60
CA SER A 36 4.79 2.90 -8.67
C SER A 36 4.77 1.71 -7.70
N GLN A 37 5.78 1.58 -6.85
CA GLN A 37 6.05 0.42 -6.00
C GLN A 37 6.32 0.83 -4.55
N LEU A 38 6.29 -0.14 -3.63
CA LEU A 38 6.69 0.05 -2.24
C LEU A 38 7.88 -0.84 -1.89
N LEU A 39 8.63 -0.45 -0.87
CA LEU A 39 9.78 -1.17 -0.36
C LEU A 39 9.63 -1.39 1.14
N LEU A 40 9.74 -2.63 1.59
CA LEU A 40 9.95 -2.97 2.99
C LEU A 40 11.44 -3.19 3.22
N GLY A 41 12.02 -2.47 4.18
CA GLY A 41 13.47 -2.48 4.41
C GLY A 41 14.24 -1.58 3.45
N GLY A 42 15.57 -1.73 3.42
CA GLY A 42 16.47 -0.75 2.77
C GLY A 42 17.57 -1.36 1.90
N GLY A 43 17.48 -2.66 1.58
CA GLY A 43 18.28 -3.32 0.54
C GLY A 43 19.79 -3.23 0.71
N SER A 44 20.28 -3.33 1.95
CA SER A 44 21.66 -3.69 2.28
C SER A 44 21.82 -3.86 3.80
N GLY A 45 22.58 -4.85 4.26
CA GLY A 45 22.90 -5.02 5.69
C GLY A 45 21.79 -5.72 6.50
N GLU A 46 21.31 -5.08 7.57
CA GLU A 46 20.41 -5.68 8.58
C GLU A 46 18.98 -5.94 8.07
N HIS A 47 18.52 -5.21 7.04
CA HIS A 47 17.17 -5.34 6.48
C HIS A 47 17.22 -5.36 4.93
N PRO A 48 17.31 -6.56 4.32
CA PRO A 48 17.23 -6.71 2.87
C PRO A 48 15.88 -6.22 2.34
N ALA A 49 15.79 -5.95 1.04
CA ALA A 49 14.63 -5.28 0.45
C ALA A 49 13.56 -6.30 0.05
N LEU A 50 12.32 -6.09 0.49
CA LEU A 50 11.14 -6.72 -0.10
C LEU A 50 10.38 -5.66 -0.91
N ILE A 51 10.28 -5.87 -2.23
CA ILE A 51 9.62 -4.96 -3.15
C ILE A 51 8.19 -5.41 -3.41
N ILE A 52 7.25 -4.49 -3.26
CA ILE A 52 5.85 -4.68 -3.64
C ILE A 52 5.67 -4.14 -5.05
N LYS A 53 5.77 -5.04 -6.02
CA LYS A 53 5.96 -4.74 -7.45
C LYS A 53 4.72 -4.22 -8.14
N ARG A 54 3.54 -4.68 -7.73
CA ARG A 54 2.26 -4.32 -8.35
C ARG A 54 1.21 -3.95 -7.29
N PRO A 55 1.32 -2.76 -6.66
CA PRO A 55 0.36 -2.29 -5.66
C PRO A 55 -1.10 -2.41 -6.07
N ILE A 56 -1.42 -2.11 -7.34
CA ILE A 56 -2.77 -2.29 -7.88
C ILE A 56 -3.28 -3.73 -7.81
N ALA A 57 -2.42 -4.70 -8.08
CA ALA A 57 -2.81 -6.11 -8.05
C ALA A 57 -2.95 -6.58 -6.60
N ALA A 58 -2.12 -6.08 -5.68
CA ALA A 58 -2.27 -6.37 -4.25
C ALA A 58 -3.60 -5.84 -3.70
N VAL A 59 -4.02 -4.64 -4.11
CA VAL A 59 -5.36 -4.11 -3.80
C VAL A 59 -6.46 -4.98 -4.40
N ALA A 60 -6.28 -5.48 -5.62
CA ALA A 60 -7.25 -6.40 -6.24
C ALA A 60 -7.41 -7.70 -5.42
N CYS A 61 -6.30 -8.31 -4.98
CA CYS A 61 -6.33 -9.48 -4.10
C CYS A 61 -7.00 -9.19 -2.76
N PHE A 62 -6.69 -8.05 -2.15
CA PHE A 62 -7.35 -7.62 -0.91
C PHE A 62 -8.86 -7.52 -1.10
N LEU A 63 -9.30 -6.82 -2.15
CA LEU A 63 -10.72 -6.64 -2.46
C LEU A 63 -11.42 -7.95 -2.78
N ASP A 64 -10.82 -8.81 -3.60
CA ASP A 64 -11.35 -10.15 -3.91
C ASP A 64 -11.57 -10.96 -2.63
N ASN A 65 -10.58 -10.98 -1.74
CA ASN A 65 -10.65 -11.71 -0.48
C ASN A 65 -11.74 -11.18 0.47
N VAL A 66 -11.89 -9.86 0.61
CA VAL A 66 -12.95 -9.29 1.49
C VAL A 66 -14.35 -9.39 0.87
N LEU A 67 -14.45 -9.49 -0.46
CA LEU A 67 -15.71 -9.66 -1.17
C LEU A 67 -16.14 -11.13 -1.28
N GLU A 68 -15.23 -12.10 -1.16
CA GLU A 68 -15.52 -13.53 -1.28
C GLU A 68 -16.72 -14.00 -0.44
N PRO A 69 -16.84 -13.63 0.86
CA PRO A 69 -18.02 -14.02 1.64
C PRO A 69 -19.33 -13.44 1.10
N LEU A 70 -19.28 -12.33 0.37
CA LEU A 70 -20.44 -11.65 -0.20
C LEU A 70 -20.93 -12.26 -1.51
N ARG A 71 -20.17 -13.20 -2.10
CA ARG A 71 -20.59 -13.97 -3.28
C ARG A 71 -21.68 -14.99 -2.95
N SER A 72 -21.84 -15.35 -1.66
CA SER A 72 -22.98 -16.14 -1.21
C SER A 72 -24.28 -15.34 -1.32
N ASP A 73 -25.29 -15.90 -2.02
CA ASP A 73 -26.59 -15.24 -2.26
C ASP A 73 -27.27 -14.75 -0.97
N ASP A 74 -27.17 -15.53 0.11
CA ASP A 74 -27.77 -15.22 1.41
C ASP A 74 -27.14 -13.98 2.07
N ILE A 75 -25.84 -13.79 1.87
CA ILE A 75 -25.07 -12.66 2.41
C ILE A 75 -25.20 -11.46 1.46
N LYS A 76 -25.13 -11.67 0.14
CA LYS A 76 -25.33 -10.64 -0.89
C LYS A 76 -26.66 -9.93 -0.70
N ALA A 77 -27.74 -10.66 -0.45
CA ALA A 77 -29.08 -10.09 -0.26
C ALA A 77 -29.15 -9.07 0.90
N LYS A 78 -28.38 -9.30 1.96
CA LYS A 78 -28.34 -8.50 3.21
C LYS A 78 -27.31 -7.37 3.18
N SER A 79 -26.39 -7.38 2.23
CA SER A 79 -25.24 -6.46 2.16
C SER A 79 -25.57 -5.14 1.46
N HIS A 80 -26.60 -4.43 1.93
CA HIS A 80 -26.89 -3.08 1.46
C HIS A 80 -25.87 -2.06 2.03
N PRO A 81 -25.39 -1.08 1.23
CA PRO A 81 -25.69 -0.85 -0.19
C PRO A 81 -24.77 -1.60 -1.18
N LEU A 82 -23.74 -2.30 -0.71
CA LEU A 82 -22.67 -2.92 -1.52
C LEU A 82 -23.19 -3.86 -2.61
N LYS A 83 -24.28 -4.58 -2.38
CA LYS A 83 -24.86 -5.51 -3.37
C LYS A 83 -25.22 -4.85 -4.71
N HIS A 84 -25.45 -3.53 -4.73
CA HIS A 84 -25.79 -2.79 -5.94
C HIS A 84 -24.58 -2.39 -6.78
N CYS A 85 -23.36 -2.48 -6.23
CA CYS A 85 -22.13 -2.18 -6.96
C CYS A 85 -21.16 -3.37 -7.03
N LEU A 86 -21.53 -4.54 -6.46
CA LEU A 86 -20.66 -5.71 -6.40
C LEU A 86 -20.22 -6.18 -7.79
N GLU A 87 -21.14 -6.34 -8.73
CA GLU A 87 -20.83 -6.81 -10.10
C GLU A 87 -19.89 -5.85 -10.84
N ASP A 88 -20.12 -4.54 -10.71
CA ASP A 88 -19.23 -3.52 -11.29
C ASP A 88 -17.83 -3.57 -10.66
N TRP A 89 -17.75 -3.79 -9.35
CA TRP A 89 -16.49 -3.89 -8.64
C TRP A 89 -15.72 -5.15 -9.02
N GLU A 90 -16.38 -6.31 -9.05
CA GLU A 90 -15.78 -7.59 -9.49
C GLU A 90 -15.19 -7.43 -10.89
N TYR A 91 -15.93 -6.83 -11.83
CA TYR A 91 -15.44 -6.56 -13.18
C TYR A 91 -14.18 -5.68 -13.22
N VAL A 92 -14.05 -4.70 -12.31
CA VAL A 92 -12.85 -3.85 -12.20
C VAL A 92 -11.69 -4.61 -11.56
N ILE A 93 -11.97 -5.38 -10.51
CA ILE A 93 -11.00 -6.17 -9.75
C ILE A 93 -10.37 -7.25 -10.64
N ASP A 94 -11.19 -8.00 -11.38
CA ASP A 94 -10.76 -9.13 -12.22
C ASP A 94 -9.72 -8.75 -13.28
N LYS A 95 -9.74 -7.50 -13.77
CA LYS A 95 -8.75 -6.99 -14.75
C LYS A 95 -7.34 -6.88 -14.18
N HIS A 96 -7.22 -6.86 -12.86
CA HIS A 96 -5.98 -6.63 -12.14
C HIS A 96 -5.63 -7.79 -11.19
N LEU A 97 -6.57 -8.69 -10.93
CA LEU A 97 -6.44 -9.82 -10.03
C LEU A 97 -5.39 -10.82 -10.54
N THR A 98 -4.49 -11.21 -9.65
CA THR A 98 -3.54 -12.30 -9.87
C THR A 98 -3.04 -12.74 -8.51
N TRP A 99 -3.11 -14.03 -8.20
CA TRP A 99 -2.62 -14.58 -6.93
C TRP A 99 -1.19 -15.13 -7.02
N ASP A 100 -0.50 -14.90 -8.14
CA ASP A 100 0.90 -15.28 -8.30
C ASP A 100 1.79 -14.36 -7.47
N TYR A 101 2.33 -14.86 -6.36
CA TYR A 101 3.17 -14.06 -5.46
C TYR A 101 4.43 -13.53 -6.16
N VAL A 102 4.95 -14.22 -7.18
CA VAL A 102 6.13 -13.76 -7.94
C VAL A 102 5.81 -12.48 -8.72
N VAL A 103 4.54 -12.21 -9.00
CA VAL A 103 4.10 -10.97 -9.65
C VAL A 103 4.03 -9.80 -8.66
N HIS A 104 3.80 -10.07 -7.38
CA HIS A 104 3.65 -9.06 -6.33
C HIS A 104 4.93 -8.78 -5.56
N LEU A 105 5.66 -9.82 -5.19
CA LEU A 105 6.74 -9.78 -4.22
C LEU A 105 8.07 -10.05 -4.91
N GLU A 106 9.10 -9.32 -4.52
CA GLU A 106 10.47 -9.60 -4.88
C GLU A 106 11.37 -9.39 -3.66
N PHE A 107 11.99 -10.49 -3.23
CA PHE A 107 12.95 -10.51 -2.14
C PHE A 107 14.35 -10.29 -2.74
N SER A 108 14.92 -9.10 -2.54
CA SER A 108 16.28 -8.78 -2.99
C SER A 108 17.28 -8.81 -1.85
N GLU A 109 18.36 -9.57 -2.05
CA GLU A 109 19.45 -9.81 -1.08
C GLU A 109 19.04 -10.54 0.22
N TRP A 110 17.94 -11.29 0.18
CA TRP A 110 17.53 -12.10 1.32
C TRP A 110 18.38 -13.37 1.42
N SER A 111 19.11 -13.49 2.54
CA SER A 111 19.69 -14.76 2.97
C SER A 111 18.64 -15.64 3.66
N ILE A 112 18.95 -16.93 3.84
CA ILE A 112 18.12 -17.84 4.64
C ILE A 112 17.90 -17.30 6.06
N GLN A 113 18.95 -16.73 6.67
CA GLN A 113 18.86 -16.20 8.03
C GLN A 113 17.92 -14.99 8.11
N THR A 114 18.12 -14.01 7.23
CA THR A 114 17.26 -12.81 7.21
C THR A 114 15.81 -13.13 6.89
N TYR A 115 15.56 -14.13 6.02
CA TYR A 115 14.22 -14.63 5.78
C TYR A 115 13.62 -15.29 7.02
N HIS A 116 14.39 -16.13 7.71
CA HIS A 116 13.95 -16.75 8.95
C HIS A 116 13.60 -15.69 10.02
N ASP A 117 14.45 -14.68 10.22
CA ASP A 117 14.21 -13.63 11.22
C ASP A 117 12.95 -12.82 10.91
N PHE A 118 12.74 -12.49 9.63
CA PHE A 118 11.51 -11.86 9.18
C PHE A 118 10.29 -12.76 9.36
N TYR A 119 10.40 -14.05 9.07
CA TYR A 119 9.34 -15.02 9.29
C TYR A 119 8.94 -15.09 10.76
N GLN A 120 9.92 -15.09 11.68
CA GLN A 120 9.68 -15.02 13.12
C GLN A 120 9.00 -13.71 13.54
N LEU A 121 9.38 -12.57 12.92
CA LEU A 121 8.68 -11.30 13.15
C LEU A 121 7.21 -11.39 12.70
N CYS A 122 6.93 -12.03 11.57
CA CYS A 122 5.56 -12.18 11.06
C CYS A 122 4.68 -13.02 11.99
N LEU A 123 5.24 -14.05 12.64
CA LEU A 123 4.56 -14.87 13.65
C LEU A 123 4.40 -14.16 15.01
N SER A 124 5.09 -13.04 15.22
CA SER A 124 5.18 -12.39 16.52
C SER A 124 3.88 -11.68 16.91
N THR A 125 3.43 -11.88 18.14
CA THR A 125 2.28 -11.18 18.74
C THR A 125 2.52 -9.68 18.99
N VAL A 126 3.72 -9.18 18.67
CA VAL A 126 4.01 -7.73 18.62
C VAL A 126 3.30 -7.07 17.44
N LEU A 127 3.05 -7.82 16.36
CA LEU A 127 2.23 -7.35 15.25
C LEU A 127 0.74 -7.35 15.65
N PRO A 128 -0.04 -6.33 15.27
CA PRO A 128 -1.48 -6.31 15.56
C PRO A 128 -2.24 -7.50 14.96
N ASN A 129 -1.85 -7.95 13.77
CA ASN A 129 -2.47 -9.05 13.02
C ASN A 129 -1.38 -10.05 12.59
N PRO A 130 -0.80 -10.84 13.50
CA PRO A 130 0.30 -11.74 13.18
C PRO A 130 -0.10 -12.79 12.13
N TYR A 131 0.89 -13.31 11.40
CA TYR A 131 0.70 -14.40 10.46
C TYR A 131 0.30 -15.69 11.18
N LEU A 132 -0.73 -16.37 10.66
CA LEU A 132 -1.24 -17.63 11.18
C LEU A 132 -1.07 -18.71 10.10
N GLU A 133 -0.11 -19.62 10.31
CA GLU A 133 0.32 -20.63 9.33
C GLU A 133 -0.79 -21.55 8.82
N GLN A 134 -1.87 -21.68 9.58
CA GLN A 134 -2.98 -22.60 9.27
C GLN A 134 -4.04 -21.98 8.36
N GLU A 135 -4.01 -20.66 8.15
CA GLU A 135 -5.07 -19.94 7.44
C GLU A 135 -4.72 -19.67 5.97
N GLN A 136 -3.44 -19.41 5.69
CA GLN A 136 -2.96 -19.00 4.37
C GLN A 136 -1.43 -19.10 4.30
N SER A 137 -0.85 -18.88 3.12
CA SER A 137 0.60 -18.72 2.97
C SER A 137 1.09 -17.36 3.48
N ILE A 138 2.38 -17.25 3.82
CA ILE A 138 2.97 -15.96 4.25
C ILE A 138 2.93 -14.94 3.11
N GLU A 139 3.16 -15.36 1.87
CA GLU A 139 3.11 -14.50 0.69
C GLU A 139 1.71 -13.91 0.49
N GLU A 140 0.68 -14.75 0.62
CA GLU A 140 -0.72 -14.32 0.53
C GLU A 140 -1.07 -13.33 1.64
N TRP A 141 -0.69 -13.63 2.89
CA TRP A 141 -0.88 -12.72 4.02
C TRP A 141 -0.17 -11.37 3.81
N LEU A 142 1.05 -11.36 3.26
CA LEU A 142 1.76 -10.14 2.90
C LEU A 142 1.05 -9.36 1.79
N ILE A 143 0.62 -10.03 0.72
CA ILE A 143 -0.10 -9.40 -0.39
C ILE A 143 -1.38 -8.73 0.13
N LEU A 144 -2.13 -9.42 0.98
CA LEU A 144 -3.35 -8.89 1.59
C LEU A 144 -3.06 -7.72 2.53
N GLY A 145 -2.01 -7.80 3.36
CA GLY A 145 -1.59 -6.72 4.25
C GLY A 145 -1.16 -5.46 3.52
N PHE A 146 -0.34 -5.60 2.48
CA PHE A 146 0.03 -4.46 1.64
C PHE A 146 -1.17 -3.95 0.83
N GLY A 147 -2.03 -4.83 0.32
CA GLY A 147 -3.26 -4.47 -0.37
C GLY A 147 -4.19 -3.61 0.49
N GLU A 148 -4.44 -4.02 1.73
CA GLU A 148 -5.24 -3.26 2.70
C GLU A 148 -4.59 -1.90 2.99
N PHE A 149 -3.28 -1.87 3.28
CA PHE A 149 -2.53 -0.63 3.51
C PHE A 149 -2.62 0.34 2.33
N ILE A 150 -2.39 -0.13 1.10
CA ILE A 150 -2.46 0.70 -0.10
C ILE A 150 -3.88 1.24 -0.30
N PHE A 151 -4.90 0.39 -0.13
CA PHE A 151 -6.30 0.78 -0.30
C PHE A 151 -6.68 1.96 0.63
N PHE A 152 -6.30 1.89 1.91
CA PHE A 152 -6.67 2.90 2.90
C PHE A 152 -5.71 4.10 2.99
N ALA A 153 -4.40 3.89 2.85
CA ALA A 153 -3.38 4.90 3.14
C ALA A 153 -2.68 5.46 1.89
N MET A 154 -2.61 4.71 0.78
CA MET A 154 -1.92 5.11 -0.46
C MET A 154 -2.73 4.79 -1.73
N PRO A 155 -4.01 5.21 -1.83
CA PRO A 155 -4.89 4.81 -2.93
C PRO A 155 -4.39 5.26 -4.30
N GLU A 156 -3.53 6.26 -4.38
CA GLU A 156 -2.89 6.71 -5.62
C GLU A 156 -2.05 5.63 -6.31
N LEU A 157 -1.46 4.68 -5.56
CA LEU A 157 -0.70 3.56 -6.13
C LEU A 157 -1.61 2.53 -6.81
N ALA A 158 -2.90 2.56 -6.49
CA ALA A 158 -3.95 1.72 -7.09
C ALA A 158 -5.02 2.54 -7.81
N ALA A 159 -4.70 3.77 -8.25
CA ALA A 159 -5.69 4.73 -8.80
C ALA A 159 -6.60 4.12 -9.89
N LYS A 160 -6.07 3.25 -10.76
CA LYS A 160 -6.88 2.62 -11.82
C LYS A 160 -8.04 1.78 -11.27
N ILE A 161 -7.89 1.13 -10.12
CA ILE A 161 -9.01 0.46 -9.43
C ILE A 161 -9.82 1.50 -8.67
N MET A 162 -9.14 2.29 -7.82
CA MET A 162 -9.81 3.18 -6.86
C MET A 162 -10.73 4.21 -7.50
N ASP A 163 -10.38 4.74 -8.68
CA ASP A 163 -11.19 5.71 -9.42
C ASP A 163 -12.48 5.11 -10.01
N GLN A 164 -12.55 3.78 -10.13
CA GLN A 164 -13.71 3.05 -10.67
C GLN A 164 -14.61 2.48 -9.58
N LEU A 165 -14.16 2.42 -8.32
CA LEU A 165 -14.97 1.94 -7.21
C LEU A 165 -15.88 3.07 -6.68
N ASN A 166 -17.18 2.80 -6.61
CA ASN A 166 -18.15 3.75 -6.07
C ASN A 166 -18.15 3.74 -4.53
N ARG A 167 -17.61 4.79 -3.88
CA ARG A 167 -17.58 4.96 -2.41
C ARG A 167 -16.98 3.77 -1.65
N PRO A 168 -15.77 3.30 -2.03
CA PRO A 168 -15.21 2.05 -1.52
C PRO A 168 -15.03 2.01 0.00
N TYR A 169 -14.73 3.15 0.63
CA TYR A 169 -14.50 3.26 2.07
C TYR A 169 -15.74 3.17 2.95
N GLN A 170 -16.95 3.18 2.38
CA GLN A 170 -18.18 3.00 3.17
C GLN A 170 -18.42 1.54 3.55
N HIS A 171 -17.68 0.61 2.95
CA HIS A 171 -17.96 -0.81 2.96
C HIS A 171 -16.94 -1.65 3.74
N PHE A 172 -15.78 -1.06 4.03
CA PHE A 172 -14.66 -1.78 4.62
C PHE A 172 -14.08 -1.03 5.81
N HIS A 173 -13.53 -1.80 6.74
CA HIS A 173 -12.78 -1.29 7.88
C HIS A 173 -11.34 -1.78 7.80
N HIS A 174 -10.40 -0.93 8.17
CA HIS A 174 -8.96 -1.22 8.18
C HIS A 174 -8.60 -1.99 9.45
N MET A 175 -8.74 -3.31 9.43
CA MET A 175 -8.60 -4.15 10.63
C MET A 175 -8.03 -5.54 10.40
N HIS A 176 -8.07 -6.09 9.18
CA HIS A 176 -7.84 -7.54 8.99
C HIS A 176 -6.38 -7.91 8.87
N TYR A 177 -5.57 -7.06 8.24
CA TYR A 177 -4.15 -7.30 7.96
C TYR A 177 -3.28 -6.09 8.35
N ASN A 178 -3.84 -5.17 9.14
CA ASN A 178 -3.22 -3.92 9.52
C ASN A 178 -2.00 -4.13 10.43
N ASN A 179 -0.83 -4.35 9.82
CA ASN A 179 0.46 -4.47 10.48
C ASN A 179 1.40 -3.30 10.20
N ILE A 180 0.92 -2.32 9.41
CA ILE A 180 1.69 -1.16 8.98
C ILE A 180 1.25 0.06 9.77
N LEU A 181 2.09 0.49 10.70
CA LEU A 181 1.85 1.68 11.52
C LEU A 181 2.19 2.94 10.71
N LEU A 182 1.22 3.84 10.61
CA LEU A 182 1.42 5.14 9.98
C LEU A 182 2.32 6.03 10.83
N ILE A 183 3.26 6.72 10.19
CA ILE A 183 4.13 7.65 10.89
C ILE A 183 3.39 8.98 11.10
N PRO A 184 3.31 9.49 12.34
CA PRO A 184 2.63 10.76 12.61
C PRO A 184 3.19 11.91 11.76
N LYS A 185 2.28 12.80 11.33
CA LYS A 185 2.52 13.91 10.41
C LYS A 185 3.70 14.84 10.76
N ASN A 186 4.15 14.88 12.01
CA ASN A 186 5.23 15.76 12.47
C ASN A 186 6.40 15.00 13.11
N MET A 187 6.44 13.67 12.98
CA MET A 187 7.57 12.89 13.49
C MET A 187 8.79 13.13 12.58
N PRO A 188 9.95 13.52 13.15
CA PRO A 188 11.19 13.57 12.38
C PRO A 188 11.53 12.18 11.87
N VAL A 189 11.88 12.10 10.58
CA VAL A 189 12.25 10.83 9.94
C VAL A 189 13.55 11.02 9.18
N TYR A 190 14.40 10.01 9.21
CA TYR A 190 15.66 9.97 8.48
C TYR A 190 15.44 9.40 7.07
N ALA A 191 14.52 10.00 6.32
CA ALA A 191 14.27 9.71 4.91
C ALA A 191 14.47 10.99 4.09
N ASN A 192 15.23 10.94 3.00
CA ASN A 192 15.64 12.14 2.24
C ASN A 192 14.50 12.79 1.42
N GLY A 193 13.32 12.16 1.37
CA GLY A 193 12.04 12.71 0.92
C GLY A 193 11.05 13.05 2.05
N GLY A 194 11.37 12.71 3.31
CA GLY A 194 10.54 12.96 4.48
C GLY A 194 9.49 11.86 4.73
N ASN A 195 8.42 12.21 5.45
CA ASN A 195 7.28 11.33 5.72
C ASN A 195 6.14 11.67 4.74
N ALA A 196 5.59 10.67 4.06
CA ALA A 196 4.56 10.84 3.04
C ALA A 196 3.32 11.62 3.54
N PHE A 197 2.96 11.46 4.81
CA PHE A 197 1.79 12.09 5.42
C PHE A 197 2.04 13.51 5.93
N THR A 198 3.29 13.99 5.92
CA THR A 198 3.63 15.40 6.20
C THR A 198 3.09 16.36 5.11
N PHE A 199 2.96 15.89 3.86
CA PHE A 199 2.81 16.74 2.67
C PHE A 199 1.40 16.90 2.07
N VAL A 200 0.36 16.33 2.67
CA VAL A 200 -1.03 16.39 2.17
C VAL A 200 -1.57 17.82 1.92
N ASN A 201 -0.91 18.87 2.44
CA ASN A 201 -1.29 20.27 2.21
C ASN A 201 -0.68 20.97 0.97
N LYS A 202 0.29 20.39 0.24
CA LYS A 202 0.89 21.10 -0.93
C LYS A 202 0.09 20.97 -2.23
N ARG A 203 -0.78 19.98 -2.39
CA ARG A 203 -1.61 19.83 -3.63
C ARG A 203 -2.82 20.77 -3.68
N LYS A 204 -3.26 21.34 -2.55
CA LYS A 204 -4.35 22.36 -2.54
C LYS A 204 -3.87 23.78 -2.85
N SER A 205 -2.58 24.11 -2.75
CA SER A 205 -2.12 25.50 -2.94
C SER A 205 -1.81 25.91 -4.38
N LYS A 206 -1.67 24.95 -5.33
CA LYS A 206 -1.41 25.29 -6.75
C LYS A 206 -2.67 25.65 -7.54
N LYS A 207 -3.88 25.23 -7.11
CA LYS A 207 -5.14 25.61 -7.78
C LYS A 207 -5.73 26.94 -7.29
N SER A 208 -5.23 27.52 -6.19
CA SER A 208 -5.78 28.77 -5.61
C SER A 208 -5.10 30.06 -6.11
N ARG A 209 -3.99 29.99 -6.87
CA ARG A 209 -3.25 31.19 -7.30
C ARG A 209 -3.60 31.72 -8.69
N TYR A 210 -4.48 31.04 -9.44
CA TYR A 210 -4.87 31.47 -10.79
C TYR A 210 -6.28 32.06 -10.91
N THR A 211 -7.06 32.11 -9.83
CA THR A 211 -8.41 32.69 -9.81
C THR A 211 -8.49 34.11 -9.24
N SER A 212 -7.38 34.69 -8.77
CA SER A 212 -7.37 36.03 -8.13
C SER A 212 -6.95 37.20 -9.04
N PHE A 213 -6.64 36.96 -10.32
CA PHE A 213 -6.16 38.02 -11.24
C PHE A 213 -7.05 38.30 -12.45
N LYS A 214 -8.25 37.70 -12.53
CA LYS A 214 -9.19 37.92 -13.64
C LYS A 214 -10.40 38.81 -13.33
N HIS A 215 -10.55 39.33 -12.11
CA HIS A 215 -11.68 40.20 -11.72
C HIS A 215 -11.33 41.64 -11.38
N LEU A 216 -10.18 42.15 -11.83
CA LEU A 216 -9.75 43.54 -11.55
C LEU A 216 -9.42 44.36 -12.81
N LYS A 217 -10.08 44.05 -13.95
CA LYS A 217 -9.92 44.78 -15.22
C LYS A 217 -11.22 45.10 -15.96
N GLU A 218 -12.36 45.15 -15.28
CA GLU A 218 -13.63 45.59 -15.91
C GLU A 218 -14.25 46.85 -15.29
N HIS A 219 -13.52 47.58 -14.44
CA HIS A 219 -13.93 48.91 -13.98
C HIS A 219 -12.74 49.86 -13.91
N LEU A 220 -12.26 50.31 -15.08
CA LEU A 220 -11.60 51.60 -15.30
C LEU A 220 -11.85 52.04 -16.74
#